data_AF-A0A419HKT1-F1
#
_entry.id   AF-A0A419HKT1-F1
#
_cell.length_a   1.000
_cell.length_b   1.000
_cell.length_c   1.000
_cell.angle_alpha   90.00
_cell.angle_beta   90.00
_cell.angle_gamma   90.00
#
_symmetry.space_group_name_H-M   'P 1'
#
loop_
_entity.id
_entity.type
_entity.pdbx_description
1 polymer ?
#
loop_
_entity_poly.entity_id
_entity_poly.type
_entity_poly.pdbx_seq_one_letter_code
_entity_poly.pdbx_strand_id
1 'polypeptide(L)'
;MVSVSDVKRWNVGQLDEIFRIVQQRLQVLTHSGDDYGKVFPVEGWAGPAARNAGSTHEGLMFRIGKMAAGASIVSKSIGQAADAISGVQHAVANAEELARKYGYEIAGNGTVNDLYPEGKAPAELHPEDRARARTEVGEAIAQALRTAEDIDNDLASVLKRAEAGDFGTGDETTVTAAAADGALDPGLTLLESPKDGTPSQNAGWWNSLSPAGQAILLRDHPDWLGNLDGLPGAVRSQANIARMPAERADLQRQLAAAQSSIDQIKGMPYPPPGLMSNAIGEWQKIEAKLNSLDSIDATMAKGDRQLLTLDTSGERVKAAIAVGNVDTAKHVAVFTPGFTSTVDRSLKGYDSDMQNLLTQSQGISNIYGDRGSVAAVTWIGYEAPQTSDVLNPDLSVGNDNLAKIGARKLDGFLDGIGAYHDIQNQPLHLTALGHSYGSLTTGIALQQATPVHDAVVFGSPGLDMQTPSDLKVPQGHIFSEWSDRDPVPRLDIAHNFGTSPYQGISGGLVASVEQLSTGDSTGAGGQSLHATHEHGQYLDNNSTSQYNMASVVAGKPDLAVRHVQPWEVPTPPPAPGRPIPAPPGRDPQPPPLP
;
A
#
# COMPACT_ATOMS: atom_id res chain seq x y z
N MET A 1 12.27 -31.77 2.29
CA MET A 1 10.89 -31.44 2.66
C MET A 1 10.75 -31.42 4.17
N VAL A 2 10.68 -30.22 4.71
CA VAL A 2 10.55 -29.92 6.13
C VAL A 2 9.11 -30.20 6.57
N SER A 3 8.90 -30.83 7.73
CA SER A 3 7.57 -31.06 8.31
C SER A 3 7.24 -30.05 9.42
N VAL A 4 5.96 -29.94 9.80
CA VAL A 4 5.55 -29.13 10.97
C VAL A 4 6.29 -29.59 12.23
N SER A 5 6.52 -30.89 12.37
CA SER A 5 7.28 -31.45 13.49
C SER A 5 8.74 -31.00 13.49
N ASP A 6 9.36 -30.82 12.32
CA ASP A 6 10.73 -30.35 12.19
C ASP A 6 10.83 -28.87 12.54
N VAL A 7 9.93 -28.03 12.02
CA VAL A 7 9.83 -26.60 12.36
C VAL A 7 9.70 -26.41 13.87
N LYS A 8 8.85 -27.20 14.54
CA LYS A 8 8.65 -27.14 16.00
C LYS A 8 9.86 -27.60 16.80
N ARG A 9 10.77 -28.39 16.21
CA ARG A 9 12.01 -28.85 16.85
C ARG A 9 13.17 -27.88 16.68
N TRP A 10 13.11 -26.96 15.71
CA TRP A 10 14.16 -25.98 15.50
C TRP A 10 14.35 -25.09 16.72
N ASN A 11 15.61 -24.86 17.08
CA ASN A 11 15.99 -24.16 18.29
C ASN A 11 16.69 -22.84 17.94
N VAL A 12 15.91 -21.77 17.92
CA VAL A 12 16.39 -20.40 17.66
C VAL A 12 17.50 -20.01 18.64
N GLY A 13 17.37 -20.40 19.92
CA GLY A 13 18.36 -20.07 20.94
C GLY A 13 19.75 -20.68 20.69
N GLN A 14 19.82 -21.86 20.05
CA GLN A 14 21.11 -22.45 19.64
C GLN A 14 21.73 -21.68 18.47
N LEU A 15 20.92 -21.22 17.51
CA LEU A 15 21.41 -20.38 16.41
C LEU A 15 21.94 -19.03 16.93
N ASP A 16 21.25 -18.42 17.90
CA ASP A 16 21.70 -17.18 18.56
C ASP A 16 23.02 -17.35 19.34
N GLU A 17 23.24 -18.53 19.93
CA GLU A 17 24.50 -18.86 20.58
C GLU A 17 25.63 -18.99 19.55
N ILE A 18 25.40 -19.73 18.45
CA ILE A 18 26.37 -19.88 17.37
C ILE A 18 26.68 -18.52 16.74
N PHE A 19 25.65 -17.70 16.48
CA PHE A 19 25.78 -16.33 15.96
C PHE A 19 26.77 -15.52 16.79
N ARG A 20 26.59 -15.50 18.12
CA ARG A 20 27.47 -14.77 19.05
C ARG A 20 28.90 -15.32 19.05
N ILE A 21 29.07 -16.64 19.00
CA ILE A 21 30.40 -17.26 18.92
C ILE A 21 31.12 -16.86 17.64
N VAL A 22 30.44 -16.90 16.49
CA VAL A 22 31.04 -16.51 15.20
C VAL A 22 31.41 -15.03 15.19
N GLN A 23 30.53 -14.14 15.68
CA GLN A 23 30.85 -12.71 15.85
C GLN A 23 32.11 -12.48 16.68
N GLN A 24 32.22 -13.16 17.83
CA GLN A 24 33.40 -13.04 18.70
C GLN A 24 34.68 -13.51 18.00
N ARG A 25 34.61 -14.62 17.27
CA ARG A 25 35.76 -15.17 16.52
C ARG A 25 36.15 -14.26 15.36
N LEU A 26 35.17 -13.69 14.66
CA LEU A 26 35.40 -12.74 13.58
C LEU A 26 36.12 -11.49 14.09
N GLN A 27 35.71 -10.94 15.23
CA GLN A 27 36.42 -9.81 15.86
C GLN A 27 37.88 -10.11 16.17
N VAL A 28 38.17 -11.31 16.69
CA VAL A 28 39.56 -11.73 16.96
C VAL A 28 40.34 -11.86 15.65
N LEU A 29 39.72 -12.42 14.61
CA LEU A 29 40.33 -12.62 13.30
C LEU A 29 40.64 -11.29 12.61
N THR A 30 39.72 -10.33 12.62
CA THR A 30 39.94 -9.01 12.01
C THR A 30 41.02 -8.23 12.73
N HIS A 31 40.98 -8.18 14.07
CA HIS A 31 42.00 -7.47 14.86
C HIS A 31 43.39 -8.07 14.70
N SER A 32 43.52 -9.40 14.91
CA SER A 32 44.83 -10.07 14.81
C SER A 32 45.34 -10.11 13.37
N GLY A 33 44.43 -10.22 12.40
CA GLY A 33 44.74 -10.22 10.98
C GLY A 33 45.24 -8.86 10.50
N ASP A 34 44.62 -7.77 10.94
CA ASP A 34 45.08 -6.40 10.63
C ASP A 34 46.45 -6.11 11.26
N ASP A 35 46.70 -6.59 12.47
CA ASP A 35 48.02 -6.48 13.10
C ASP A 35 49.08 -7.33 12.39
N TYR A 36 48.73 -8.54 11.95
CA TYR A 36 49.60 -9.35 11.10
C TYR A 36 49.88 -8.70 9.75
N GLY A 37 48.88 -8.03 9.15
CA GLY A 37 49.01 -7.27 7.91
C GLY A 37 50.10 -6.18 7.99
N LYS A 38 50.26 -5.54 9.16
CA LYS A 38 51.27 -4.50 9.40
C LYS A 38 52.71 -5.02 9.49
N VAL A 39 52.91 -6.34 9.62
CA VAL A 39 54.26 -6.93 9.76
C VAL A 39 55.11 -6.75 8.49
N PHE A 40 54.48 -6.66 7.32
CA PHE A 40 55.15 -6.43 6.05
C PHE A 40 54.63 -5.17 5.33
N PRO A 41 55.49 -4.47 4.58
CA PRO A 41 56.93 -4.72 4.40
C PRO A 41 57.77 -4.33 5.63
N VAL A 42 58.90 -5.03 5.85
CA VAL A 42 59.86 -4.68 6.91
C VAL A 42 60.89 -3.70 6.36
N GLU A 43 60.95 -2.50 6.93
CA GLU A 43 61.89 -1.47 6.51
C GLU A 43 63.35 -1.95 6.61
N GLY A 44 64.13 -1.69 5.55
CA GLY A 44 65.55 -2.08 5.50
C GLY A 44 65.82 -3.55 5.22
N TRP A 45 64.81 -4.43 5.15
CA TRP A 45 65.00 -5.84 4.78
C TRP A 45 64.70 -6.09 3.30
N ALA A 46 65.74 -6.46 2.54
CA ALA A 46 65.65 -6.69 1.10
C ALA A 46 66.39 -7.96 0.67
N GLY A 47 66.09 -8.42 -0.55
CA GLY A 47 66.72 -9.60 -1.17
C GLY A 47 65.75 -10.78 -1.33
N PRO A 48 66.26 -11.95 -1.78
CA PRO A 48 65.42 -13.12 -2.06
C PRO A 48 64.63 -13.62 -0.85
N ALA A 49 65.22 -13.61 0.35
CA ALA A 49 64.52 -14.04 1.57
C ALA A 49 63.36 -13.10 1.93
N ALA A 50 63.57 -11.78 1.83
CA ALA A 50 62.53 -10.78 2.08
C ALA A 50 61.37 -10.92 1.08
N ARG A 51 61.65 -11.15 -0.21
CA ARG A 51 60.63 -11.40 -1.24
C ARG A 51 59.83 -12.67 -0.99
N ASN A 52 60.51 -13.78 -0.64
CA ASN A 52 59.82 -15.03 -0.35
C ASN A 52 58.91 -14.91 0.89
N ALA A 53 59.39 -14.21 1.92
CA ALA A 53 58.60 -13.97 3.12
C ALA A 53 57.41 -13.04 2.84
N GLY A 54 57.60 -11.97 2.05
CA GLY A 54 56.52 -11.09 1.59
C GLY A 54 55.46 -11.84 0.78
N SER A 55 55.86 -12.67 -0.19
CA SER A 55 54.92 -13.49 -0.97
C SER A 55 54.16 -14.50 -0.10
N THR A 56 54.81 -15.08 0.92
CA THR A 56 54.13 -15.96 1.88
C THR A 56 53.15 -15.19 2.75
N HIS A 57 53.52 -13.97 3.18
CA HIS A 57 52.66 -13.06 3.94
C HIS A 57 51.42 -12.66 3.12
N GLU A 58 51.59 -12.24 1.87
CA GLU A 58 50.50 -11.93 0.95
C GLU A 58 49.53 -13.11 0.79
N GLY A 59 50.06 -14.32 0.58
CA GLY A 59 49.23 -15.53 0.48
C GLY A 59 48.48 -15.87 1.77
N LEU A 60 49.05 -15.55 2.94
CA LEU A 60 48.36 -15.71 4.23
C LEU A 60 47.30 -14.62 4.44
N MET A 61 47.59 -13.36 4.11
CA MET A 61 46.64 -12.25 4.17
C MET A 61 45.43 -12.51 3.28
N PHE A 62 45.65 -12.99 2.04
CA PHE A 62 44.57 -13.40 1.15
C PHE A 62 43.65 -14.43 1.81
N ARG A 63 44.21 -15.50 2.37
CA ARG A 63 43.43 -16.55 3.04
C ARG A 63 42.68 -16.03 4.27
N ILE A 64 43.31 -15.16 5.07
CA ILE A 64 42.68 -14.53 6.23
C ILE A 64 41.52 -13.62 5.80
N GLY A 65 41.70 -12.83 4.74
CA GLY A 65 40.64 -11.99 4.15
C GLY A 65 39.43 -12.81 3.72
N LYS A 66 39.65 -13.89 2.96
CA LYS A 66 38.59 -14.82 2.54
C LYS A 66 37.88 -15.47 3.73
N MET A 67 38.62 -15.86 4.77
CA MET A 67 38.03 -16.39 6.02
C MET A 67 37.21 -15.34 6.77
N ALA A 68 37.66 -14.10 6.81
CA ALA A 68 36.93 -13.01 7.48
C ALA A 68 35.64 -12.65 6.73
N ALA A 69 35.69 -12.56 5.40
CA ALA A 69 34.50 -12.37 4.56
C ALA A 69 33.49 -13.52 4.75
N GLY A 70 33.97 -14.77 4.68
CA GLY A 70 33.15 -15.97 4.91
C GLY A 70 32.53 -16.02 6.31
N ALA A 71 33.30 -15.77 7.36
CA ALA A 71 32.79 -15.76 8.73
C ALA A 71 31.78 -14.61 8.97
N SER A 72 31.96 -13.46 8.31
CA SER A 72 31.03 -12.33 8.36
C SER A 72 29.66 -12.69 7.78
N ILE A 73 29.61 -13.24 6.57
CA ILE A 73 28.35 -13.62 5.94
C ILE A 73 27.69 -14.83 6.63
N VAL A 74 28.47 -15.78 7.13
CA VAL A 74 27.94 -16.90 7.95
C VAL A 74 27.29 -16.37 9.22
N SER A 75 27.94 -15.44 9.91
CA SER A 75 27.35 -14.81 11.09
C SER A 75 26.06 -14.10 10.73
N LYS A 76 26.05 -13.24 9.71
CA LYS A 76 24.84 -12.55 9.24
C LYS A 76 23.70 -13.54 8.93
N SER A 77 24.00 -14.61 8.19
CA SER A 77 23.00 -15.58 7.72
C SER A 77 22.45 -16.46 8.83
N ILE A 78 23.25 -16.80 9.84
CA ILE A 78 22.77 -17.51 11.04
C ILE A 78 21.80 -16.62 11.83
N GLY A 79 22.11 -15.32 11.98
CA GLY A 79 21.20 -14.36 12.59
C GLY A 79 19.88 -14.24 11.83
N GLN A 80 19.96 -14.07 10.49
CA GLN A 80 18.78 -14.06 9.63
C GLN A 80 17.96 -15.36 9.72
N ALA A 81 18.62 -16.53 9.80
CA ALA A 81 17.94 -17.81 9.94
C ALA A 81 17.22 -17.93 11.28
N ALA A 82 17.85 -17.50 12.37
CA ALA A 82 17.25 -17.49 13.70
C ALA A 82 15.95 -16.65 13.72
N ASP A 83 16.02 -15.45 13.15
CA ASP A 83 14.87 -14.55 13.01
C ASP A 83 13.76 -15.15 12.13
N ALA A 84 14.11 -15.69 10.96
CA ALA A 84 13.16 -16.25 10.02
C ALA A 84 12.47 -17.51 10.57
N ILE A 85 13.22 -18.39 11.25
CA ILE A 85 12.69 -19.60 11.90
C ILE A 85 11.66 -19.23 12.98
N SER A 86 11.94 -18.19 13.77
CA SER A 86 10.98 -17.70 14.77
C SER A 86 9.66 -17.30 14.10
N GLY A 87 9.72 -16.59 12.97
CA GLY A 87 8.55 -16.24 12.16
C GLY A 87 7.73 -17.45 11.68
N VAL A 88 8.41 -18.49 11.16
CA VAL A 88 7.74 -19.75 10.76
C VAL A 88 7.06 -20.43 11.95
N GLN A 89 7.72 -20.48 13.10
CA GLN A 89 7.15 -21.07 14.32
C GLN A 89 5.90 -20.32 14.78
N HIS A 90 5.89 -18.98 14.68
CA HIS A 90 4.71 -18.17 14.95
C HIS A 90 3.58 -18.41 13.94
N ALA A 91 3.89 -18.48 12.63
CA ALA A 91 2.89 -18.77 11.60
C ALA A 91 2.23 -20.14 11.81
N VAL A 92 3.01 -21.16 12.15
CA VAL A 92 2.50 -22.50 12.51
C VAL A 92 1.62 -22.43 13.76
N ALA A 93 2.03 -21.69 14.80
CA ALA A 93 1.24 -21.54 16.02
C ALA A 93 -0.11 -20.84 15.77
N ASN A 94 -0.11 -19.77 14.95
CA ASN A 94 -1.33 -19.04 14.59
C ASN A 94 -2.29 -19.93 13.77
N ALA A 95 -1.76 -20.70 12.82
CA ALA A 95 -2.55 -21.68 12.06
C ALA A 95 -3.13 -22.77 12.98
N GLU A 96 -2.36 -23.26 13.97
CA GLU A 96 -2.83 -24.22 14.97
C GLU A 96 -3.94 -23.65 15.87
N GLU A 97 -3.88 -22.35 16.20
CA GLU A 97 -4.92 -21.67 16.95
C GLU A 97 -6.21 -21.50 16.14
N LEU A 98 -6.09 -21.05 14.89
CA LEU A 98 -7.22 -20.93 13.96
C LEU A 98 -7.88 -22.30 13.71
N ALA A 99 -7.07 -23.35 13.50
CA ALA A 99 -7.54 -24.72 13.35
C ALA A 99 -8.36 -25.14 14.58
N ARG A 100 -7.81 -24.93 15.78
CA ARG A 100 -8.47 -25.31 17.04
C ARG A 100 -9.80 -24.59 17.24
N LYS A 101 -9.87 -23.29 16.89
CA LYS A 101 -11.09 -22.48 16.97
C LYS A 101 -12.23 -23.07 16.13
N TYR A 102 -11.92 -23.67 14.98
CA TYR A 102 -12.92 -24.24 14.05
C TYR A 102 -13.01 -25.77 14.10
N GLY A 103 -12.43 -26.41 15.12
CA GLY A 103 -12.54 -27.86 15.32
C GLY A 103 -11.66 -28.69 14.38
N TYR A 104 -10.49 -28.15 14.04
CA TYR A 104 -9.46 -28.84 13.26
C TYR A 104 -8.20 -29.04 14.11
N GLU A 105 -7.42 -30.05 13.74
CA GLU A 105 -6.08 -30.30 14.28
C GLU A 105 -5.08 -30.41 13.14
N ILE A 106 -3.87 -29.89 13.34
CA ILE A 106 -2.79 -29.96 12.35
C ILE A 106 -1.85 -31.10 12.77
N ALA A 107 -1.77 -32.14 11.95
CA ALA A 107 -0.85 -33.24 12.18
C ALA A 107 0.61 -32.80 11.97
N GLY A 108 1.55 -33.56 12.54
CA GLY A 108 2.98 -33.27 12.46
C GLY A 108 3.56 -33.22 11.04
N ASN A 109 2.86 -33.75 10.04
CA ASN A 109 3.20 -33.68 8.62
C ASN A 109 2.51 -32.51 7.88
N GLY A 110 1.77 -31.66 8.58
CA GLY A 110 1.01 -30.53 8.01
C GLY A 110 -0.42 -30.84 7.57
N THR A 111 -0.90 -32.08 7.75
CA THR A 111 -2.28 -32.44 7.34
C THR A 111 -3.31 -31.83 8.30
N VAL A 112 -4.32 -31.16 7.76
CA VAL A 112 -5.45 -30.61 8.54
C VAL A 112 -6.53 -31.67 8.71
N ASN A 113 -6.67 -32.19 9.94
CA ASN A 113 -7.63 -33.20 10.34
C ASN A 113 -8.89 -32.56 10.94
N ASP A 114 -10.06 -33.05 10.55
CA ASP A 114 -11.34 -32.63 11.11
C ASP A 114 -11.63 -33.43 12.41
N LEU A 115 -11.83 -32.72 13.52
CA LEU A 115 -12.18 -33.33 14.81
C LEU A 115 -13.67 -33.69 14.91
N TYR A 116 -14.50 -33.20 13.99
CA TYR A 116 -15.94 -33.46 13.91
C TYR A 116 -16.35 -34.10 12.57
N PRO A 117 -15.88 -35.33 12.28
CA PRO A 117 -16.30 -36.03 11.08
C PRO A 117 -17.84 -36.26 11.07
N GLU A 118 -18.43 -36.27 9.87
CA GLU A 118 -19.87 -36.54 9.62
C GLU A 118 -20.85 -35.45 10.07
N GLY A 119 -20.44 -34.17 10.11
CA GLY A 119 -21.37 -33.06 10.37
C GLY A 119 -21.83 -32.93 11.82
N LYS A 120 -21.09 -33.55 12.76
CA LYS A 120 -21.36 -33.49 14.21
C LYS A 120 -20.72 -32.26 14.89
N ALA A 121 -20.39 -31.23 14.11
CA ALA A 121 -19.84 -30.00 14.67
C ALA A 121 -20.89 -29.28 15.52
N PRO A 122 -20.49 -28.61 16.62
CA PRO A 122 -21.39 -27.75 17.40
C PRO A 122 -22.13 -26.73 16.52
N ALA A 123 -23.39 -26.44 16.85
CA ALA A 123 -24.24 -25.52 16.07
C ALA A 123 -23.66 -24.10 15.96
N GLU A 124 -22.79 -23.70 16.89
CA GLU A 124 -22.10 -22.40 16.90
C GLU A 124 -21.01 -22.29 15.82
N LEU A 125 -20.54 -23.41 15.27
CA LEU A 125 -19.53 -23.45 14.21
C LEU A 125 -20.21 -23.66 12.85
N HIS A 126 -20.52 -22.56 12.16
CA HIS A 126 -21.17 -22.62 10.85
C HIS A 126 -20.32 -23.39 9.81
N PRO A 127 -20.93 -24.26 8.98
CA PRO A 127 -20.20 -25.08 8.01
C PRO A 127 -19.36 -24.28 7.01
N GLU A 128 -19.84 -23.12 6.58
CA GLU A 128 -19.14 -22.24 5.65
C GLU A 128 -17.89 -21.61 6.28
N ASP A 129 -18.00 -21.14 7.53
CA ASP A 129 -16.86 -20.60 8.30
C ASP A 129 -15.79 -21.67 8.52
N ARG A 130 -16.22 -22.88 8.88
CA ARG A 130 -15.30 -24.03 9.04
C ARG A 130 -14.58 -24.36 7.74
N ALA A 131 -15.30 -24.40 6.62
CA ALA A 131 -14.70 -24.69 5.31
C ALA A 131 -13.69 -23.62 4.89
N ARG A 132 -14.01 -22.33 5.09
CA ARG A 132 -13.07 -21.22 4.86
C ARG A 132 -11.82 -21.35 5.72
N ALA A 133 -11.99 -21.54 7.03
CA ALA A 133 -10.89 -21.70 7.97
C ALA A 133 -10.00 -22.90 7.62
N ARG A 134 -10.58 -24.02 7.16
CA ARG A 134 -9.79 -25.19 6.73
C ARG A 134 -8.86 -24.87 5.55
N THR A 135 -9.37 -24.14 4.56
CA THR A 135 -8.58 -23.69 3.41
C THR A 135 -7.48 -22.74 3.86
N GLU A 136 -7.83 -21.72 4.65
CA GLU A 136 -6.89 -20.73 5.18
C GLU A 136 -5.76 -21.38 6.01
N VAL A 137 -6.10 -22.30 6.92
CA VAL A 137 -5.11 -23.08 7.70
C VAL A 137 -4.22 -23.91 6.79
N GLY A 138 -4.80 -24.59 5.80
CA GLY A 138 -4.04 -25.42 4.86
C GLY A 138 -3.04 -24.61 4.04
N GLU A 139 -3.45 -23.45 3.55
CA GLU A 139 -2.60 -22.52 2.81
C GLU A 139 -1.51 -21.92 3.69
N ALA A 140 -1.84 -21.50 4.92
CA ALA A 140 -0.89 -20.96 5.89
C ALA A 140 0.20 -21.98 6.25
N ILE A 141 -0.16 -23.24 6.52
CA ILE A 141 0.81 -24.31 6.79
C ILE A 141 1.65 -24.61 5.56
N ALA A 142 1.05 -24.72 4.38
CA ALA A 142 1.79 -24.97 3.15
C ALA A 142 2.81 -23.86 2.88
N GLN A 143 2.46 -22.61 3.14
CA GLN A 143 3.37 -21.47 3.03
C GLN A 143 4.48 -21.54 4.09
N ALA A 144 4.16 -21.79 5.35
CA ALA A 144 5.14 -21.89 6.42
C ALA A 144 6.18 -23.00 6.15
N LEU A 145 5.76 -24.15 5.59
CA LEU A 145 6.68 -25.23 5.25
C LEU A 145 7.56 -24.93 4.04
N ARG A 146 7.04 -24.22 3.02
CA ARG A 146 7.86 -23.70 1.91
C ARG A 146 8.92 -22.74 2.45
N THR A 147 8.51 -21.79 3.27
CA THR A 147 9.41 -20.85 3.93
C THR A 147 10.49 -21.56 4.74
N ALA A 148 10.13 -22.59 5.49
CA ALA A 148 11.07 -23.39 6.25
C ALA A 148 12.12 -24.07 5.33
N GLU A 149 11.67 -24.68 4.23
CA GLU A 149 12.57 -25.33 3.27
C GLU A 149 13.50 -24.31 2.58
N ASP A 150 13.02 -23.12 2.27
CA ASP A 150 13.83 -22.04 1.70
C ASP A 150 14.92 -21.57 2.67
N ILE A 151 14.57 -21.33 3.95
CA ILE A 151 15.54 -20.95 5.00
C ILE A 151 16.66 -22.01 5.14
N ASP A 152 16.30 -23.29 5.19
CA ASP A 152 17.26 -24.39 5.34
C ASP A 152 18.20 -24.49 4.12
N ASN A 153 17.64 -24.41 2.90
CA ASN A 153 18.40 -24.45 1.67
C ASN A 153 19.36 -23.26 1.52
N ASP A 154 18.89 -22.06 1.85
CA ASP A 154 19.68 -20.83 1.77
C ASP A 154 20.81 -20.83 2.78
N LEU A 155 20.53 -21.18 4.03
CA LEU A 155 21.56 -21.26 5.07
C LEU A 155 22.61 -22.31 4.68
N ALA A 156 22.18 -23.47 4.19
CA ALA A 156 23.09 -24.50 3.70
C ALA A 156 23.94 -24.03 2.51
N SER A 157 23.37 -23.22 1.60
CA SER A 157 24.08 -22.63 0.47
C SER A 157 25.17 -21.66 0.92
N VAL A 158 24.82 -20.72 1.82
CA VAL A 158 25.79 -19.77 2.37
C VAL A 158 26.92 -20.50 3.09
N LEU A 159 26.60 -21.49 3.93
CA LEU A 159 27.61 -22.27 4.66
C LEU A 159 28.57 -22.99 3.69
N LYS A 160 28.06 -23.60 2.61
CA LYS A 160 28.89 -24.27 1.59
C LYS A 160 29.79 -23.30 0.83
N ARG A 161 29.26 -22.13 0.42
CA ARG A 161 30.04 -21.08 -0.24
C ARG A 161 31.13 -20.52 0.68
N ALA A 162 30.83 -20.39 1.97
CA ALA A 162 31.80 -19.93 2.96
C ALA A 162 32.91 -20.96 3.19
N GLU A 163 32.58 -22.24 3.23
CA GLU A 163 33.54 -23.35 3.28
C GLU A 163 34.44 -23.38 2.03
N ALA A 164 33.88 -23.14 0.84
CA ALA A 164 34.62 -23.05 -0.41
C ALA A 164 35.50 -21.78 -0.51
N GLY A 165 35.28 -20.81 0.37
CA GLY A 165 35.96 -19.52 0.32
C GLY A 165 35.48 -18.69 -0.88
N ASP A 166 34.19 -18.68 -1.20
CA ASP A 166 33.64 -17.94 -2.34
C ASP A 166 33.31 -16.47 -2.02
N PHE A 167 33.42 -16.06 -0.75
CA PHE A 167 33.12 -14.70 -0.29
C PHE A 167 34.37 -13.83 -0.18
N GLY A 168 34.22 -12.54 -0.47
CA GLY A 168 35.32 -11.57 -0.53
C GLY A 168 36.24 -11.78 -1.73
N THR A 169 37.05 -10.77 -2.05
CA THR A 169 38.09 -10.90 -3.07
C THR A 169 39.37 -11.51 -2.49
N GLY A 170 39.65 -11.24 -1.20
CA GLY A 170 40.91 -11.60 -0.55
C GLY A 170 42.02 -10.58 -0.82
N ASP A 171 41.75 -9.58 -1.67
CA ASP A 171 42.68 -8.51 -2.05
C ASP A 171 42.38 -7.19 -1.32
N GLU A 172 41.49 -7.22 -0.31
CA GLU A 172 41.15 -6.05 0.46
C GLU A 172 42.35 -5.52 1.26
N THR A 173 42.38 -4.21 1.48
CA THR A 173 43.50 -3.53 2.16
C THR A 173 43.67 -3.91 3.63
N THR A 174 42.61 -4.43 4.25
CA THR A 174 42.58 -4.90 5.63
C THR A 174 41.64 -6.09 5.75
N VAL A 175 41.83 -6.92 6.78
CA VAL A 175 40.93 -8.02 7.12
C VAL A 175 39.58 -7.49 7.59
N THR A 176 39.57 -6.33 8.25
CA THR A 176 38.34 -5.60 8.57
C THR A 176 37.55 -5.22 7.31
N ALA A 177 38.21 -4.74 6.25
CA ALA A 177 37.55 -4.42 4.99
C ALA A 177 37.00 -5.68 4.29
N ALA A 178 37.74 -6.80 4.33
CA ALA A 178 37.25 -8.09 3.81
C ALA A 178 36.00 -8.57 4.56
N ALA A 179 35.96 -8.44 5.89
CA ALA A 179 34.78 -8.76 6.69
C ALA A 179 33.59 -7.86 6.35
N ALA A 180 33.83 -6.56 6.12
CA ALA A 180 32.79 -5.61 5.71
C ALA A 180 32.22 -5.94 4.33
N ASP A 181 33.07 -6.31 3.35
CA ASP A 181 32.64 -6.75 2.03
C ASP A 181 31.77 -8.01 2.11
N GLY A 182 32.17 -9.01 2.90
CA GLY A 182 31.34 -10.19 3.16
C GLY A 182 29.96 -9.85 3.75
N ALA A 183 29.84 -8.79 4.55
CA ALA A 183 28.56 -8.37 5.12
C ALA A 183 27.63 -7.69 4.09
N LEU A 184 28.15 -7.26 2.94
CA LEU A 184 27.36 -6.68 1.84
C LEU A 184 26.57 -7.75 1.08
N ASP A 185 27.01 -9.01 1.09
CA ASP A 185 26.23 -10.11 0.51
C ASP A 185 24.89 -10.24 1.28
N PRO A 186 23.75 -10.40 0.58
CA PRO A 186 22.42 -10.40 1.21
C PRO A 186 22.24 -11.49 2.28
N GLY A 187 23.02 -12.57 2.24
CA GLY A 187 22.94 -13.68 3.20
C GLY A 187 21.91 -14.71 2.78
N LEU A 188 20.91 -14.96 3.63
CA LEU A 188 19.73 -15.72 3.20
C LEU A 188 19.01 -14.96 2.08
N THR A 189 18.36 -15.69 1.17
CA THR A 189 17.32 -15.09 0.34
C THR A 189 16.20 -14.71 1.32
N LEU A 190 16.13 -13.42 1.68
CA LEU A 190 15.00 -12.90 2.43
C LEU A 190 13.73 -13.35 1.69
N LEU A 191 12.74 -13.87 2.43
CA LEU A 191 11.54 -14.38 1.81
C LEU A 191 10.97 -13.29 0.91
N GLU A 192 11.05 -13.50 -0.40
CA GLU A 192 10.46 -12.57 -1.36
C GLU A 192 9.00 -12.41 -0.99
N SER A 193 8.48 -11.19 -1.10
CA SER A 193 7.05 -10.97 -1.01
C SER A 193 6.35 -11.96 -1.95
N PRO A 194 5.19 -12.53 -1.58
CA PRO A 194 4.47 -13.44 -2.45
C PRO A 194 4.32 -12.86 -3.86
N LYS A 195 4.83 -13.57 -4.87
CA LYS A 195 4.70 -13.14 -6.27
C LYS A 195 3.23 -13.16 -6.64
N ASP A 196 2.74 -12.02 -7.12
CA ASP A 196 1.32 -11.80 -7.44
C ASP A 196 0.38 -12.09 -6.25
N GLY A 197 0.86 -11.89 -5.02
CA GLY A 197 0.09 -12.11 -3.80
C GLY A 197 -1.10 -11.18 -3.67
N THR A 198 -2.23 -11.72 -3.22
CA THR A 198 -3.38 -10.89 -2.83
C THR A 198 -3.04 -10.03 -1.61
N PRO A 199 -3.74 -8.91 -1.36
CA PRO A 199 -3.45 -8.08 -0.19
C PRO A 199 -3.51 -8.85 1.14
N SER A 200 -4.43 -9.80 1.30
CA SER A 200 -4.47 -10.70 2.47
C SER A 200 -3.25 -11.60 2.59
N GLN A 201 -2.73 -12.13 1.47
CA GLN A 201 -1.50 -12.92 1.46
C GLN A 201 -0.28 -12.08 1.83
N ASN A 202 -0.20 -10.85 1.31
CA ASN A 202 0.87 -9.91 1.65
C ASN A 202 0.83 -9.52 3.13
N ALA A 203 -0.36 -9.26 3.67
CA ALA A 203 -0.56 -8.95 5.08
C ALA A 203 -0.15 -10.14 5.97
N GLY A 204 -0.54 -11.36 5.61
CA GLY A 204 -0.14 -12.59 6.31
C GLY A 204 1.37 -12.85 6.25
N TRP A 205 1.99 -12.65 5.08
CA TRP A 205 3.44 -12.72 4.92
C TRP A 205 4.16 -11.71 5.83
N TRP A 206 3.77 -10.44 5.77
CA TRP A 206 4.40 -9.39 6.58
C TRP A 206 4.30 -9.70 8.09
N ASN A 207 3.14 -10.16 8.55
CA ASN A 207 2.92 -10.54 9.95
C ASN A 207 3.63 -11.83 10.36
N SER A 208 4.03 -12.68 9.41
CA SER A 208 4.86 -13.86 9.69
C SER A 208 6.32 -13.50 9.96
N LEU A 209 6.77 -12.32 9.55
CA LEU A 209 8.15 -11.87 9.75
C LEU A 209 8.38 -11.42 11.19
N SER A 210 9.58 -11.69 11.72
CA SER A 210 10.01 -11.11 12.98
C SER A 210 10.18 -9.58 12.84
N PRO A 211 10.13 -8.81 13.94
CA PRO A 211 10.42 -7.38 13.89
C PRO A 211 11.79 -7.04 13.28
N ALA A 212 12.79 -7.91 13.48
CA ALA A 212 14.11 -7.76 12.88
C ALA A 212 14.07 -8.03 11.36
N GLY A 213 13.36 -9.06 10.91
CA GLY A 213 13.16 -9.34 9.48
C GLY A 213 12.41 -8.21 8.76
N GLN A 214 11.36 -7.67 9.39
CA GLN A 214 10.63 -6.49 8.90
C GLN A 214 11.56 -5.27 8.75
N ALA A 215 12.40 -5.00 9.75
CA ALA A 215 13.36 -3.90 9.70
C ALA A 215 14.45 -4.09 8.62
N ILE A 216 14.91 -5.33 8.40
CA ILE A 216 15.85 -5.66 7.33
C ILE A 216 15.22 -5.40 5.96
N LEU A 217 14.02 -5.91 5.70
CA LEU A 217 13.33 -5.68 4.43
C LEU A 217 13.05 -4.20 4.18
N LEU A 218 12.66 -3.45 5.21
CA LEU A 218 12.43 -2.02 5.07
C LEU A 218 13.71 -1.24 4.73
N ARG A 219 14.85 -1.70 5.23
CA ARG A 219 16.17 -1.10 4.95
C ARG A 219 16.68 -1.49 3.55
N ASP A 220 16.60 -2.76 3.22
CA ASP A 220 17.30 -3.35 2.07
C ASP A 220 16.42 -3.44 0.81
N HIS A 221 15.10 -3.57 0.98
CA HIS A 221 14.11 -3.76 -0.10
C HIS A 221 12.88 -2.86 0.03
N PRO A 222 13.04 -1.53 0.20
CA PRO A 222 11.88 -0.63 0.28
C PRO A 222 11.05 -0.61 -1.02
N ASP A 223 11.64 -0.98 -2.16
CA ASP A 223 10.97 -1.15 -3.46
C ASP A 223 9.91 -2.26 -3.44
N TRP A 224 10.12 -3.32 -2.66
CA TRP A 224 9.14 -4.40 -2.51
C TRP A 224 7.96 -3.99 -1.64
N LEU A 225 8.19 -3.15 -0.63
CA LEU A 225 7.19 -2.86 0.41
C LEU A 225 6.32 -1.65 0.08
N GLY A 226 6.89 -0.63 -0.56
CA GLY A 226 6.27 0.69 -0.66
C GLY A 226 4.89 0.70 -1.32
N ASN A 227 4.70 -0.12 -2.35
CA ASN A 227 3.44 -0.22 -3.08
C ASN A 227 2.68 -1.53 -2.80
N LEU A 228 3.10 -2.32 -1.81
CA LEU A 228 2.53 -3.64 -1.55
C LEU A 228 1.26 -3.51 -0.71
N ASP A 229 0.11 -3.61 -1.37
CA ASP A 229 -1.19 -3.60 -0.69
C ASP A 229 -1.30 -4.76 0.30
N GLY A 230 -1.89 -4.49 1.48
CA GLY A 230 -1.96 -5.40 2.62
C GLY A 230 -0.95 -5.12 3.73
N LEU A 231 0.11 -4.34 3.46
CA LEU A 231 1.06 -3.91 4.51
C LEU A 231 0.52 -2.73 5.31
N PRO A 232 0.99 -2.54 6.57
CA PRO A 232 0.69 -1.34 7.33
C PRO A 232 1.07 -0.08 6.53
N GLY A 233 0.18 0.92 6.52
CA GLY A 233 0.40 2.22 5.91
C GLY A 233 1.66 2.91 6.43
N ALA A 234 1.99 2.74 7.72
CA ALA A 234 3.25 3.22 8.27
C ALA A 234 4.49 2.59 7.62
N VAL A 235 4.47 1.29 7.30
CA VAL A 235 5.56 0.58 6.62
C VAL A 235 5.66 1.03 5.16
N ARG A 236 4.53 1.07 4.45
CA ARG A 236 4.45 1.58 3.07
C ARG A 236 5.00 3.01 2.97
N SER A 237 4.62 3.87 3.92
CA SER A 237 5.10 5.25 4.00
C SER A 237 6.61 5.32 4.21
N GLN A 238 7.15 4.55 5.16
CA GLN A 238 8.60 4.55 5.40
C GLN A 238 9.37 4.05 4.17
N ALA A 239 8.90 2.98 3.54
CA ALA A 239 9.50 2.42 2.34
C ALA A 239 9.45 3.38 1.15
N ASN A 240 8.30 4.02 0.88
CA ASN A 240 8.18 4.99 -0.20
C ASN A 240 9.04 6.24 0.03
N ILE A 241 9.10 6.76 1.26
CA ILE A 241 10.00 7.88 1.61
C ILE A 241 11.47 7.49 1.39
N ALA A 242 11.88 6.27 1.79
CA ALA A 242 13.24 5.79 1.60
C ALA A 242 13.65 5.69 0.11
N ARG A 243 12.69 5.46 -0.80
CA ARG A 243 12.92 5.40 -2.25
C ARG A 243 13.07 6.77 -2.91
N MET A 244 12.42 7.82 -2.38
CA MET A 244 12.35 9.14 -3.03
C MET A 244 13.72 9.75 -3.44
N PRO A 245 14.80 9.67 -2.63
CA PRO A 245 16.09 10.22 -3.03
C PRO A 245 16.67 9.56 -4.29
N ALA A 246 16.56 8.24 -4.41
CA ALA A 246 17.07 7.49 -5.56
C ALA A 246 16.24 7.80 -6.83
N GLU A 247 14.91 7.82 -6.69
CA GLU A 247 13.96 8.19 -7.75
C GLU A 247 14.24 9.62 -8.27
N ARG A 248 14.46 10.56 -7.36
CA ARG A 248 14.81 11.95 -7.69
C ARG A 248 16.13 12.06 -8.42
N ALA A 249 17.17 11.37 -7.94
CA ALA A 249 18.48 11.37 -8.57
C ALA A 249 18.42 10.79 -9.99
N ASP A 250 17.59 9.76 -10.22
CA ASP A 250 17.37 9.20 -11.54
C ASP A 250 16.67 10.17 -12.49
N LEU A 251 15.57 10.77 -12.06
CA LEU A 251 14.85 11.79 -12.84
C LEU A 251 15.73 13.00 -13.16
N GLN A 252 16.61 13.42 -12.25
CA GLN A 252 17.57 14.50 -12.51
C GLN A 252 18.59 14.12 -13.61
N ARG A 253 19.07 12.87 -13.63
CA ARG A 253 19.93 12.38 -14.73
C ARG A 253 19.17 12.36 -16.05
N GLN A 254 17.92 11.88 -16.04
CA GLN A 254 17.07 11.87 -17.23
C GLN A 254 16.82 13.29 -17.75
N LEU A 255 16.57 14.26 -16.86
CA LEU A 255 16.36 15.66 -17.22
C LEU A 255 17.60 16.27 -17.88
N ALA A 256 18.79 16.01 -17.33
CA ALA A 256 20.04 16.47 -17.91
C ALA A 256 20.32 15.84 -19.28
N ALA A 257 19.98 14.56 -19.47
CA ALA A 257 20.06 13.88 -20.75
C ALA A 257 19.09 14.48 -21.78
N ALA A 258 17.83 14.69 -21.40
CA ALA A 258 16.82 15.32 -22.25
C ALA A 258 17.23 16.75 -22.65
N GLN A 259 17.78 17.53 -21.72
CA GLN A 259 18.33 18.87 -21.99
C GLN A 259 19.47 18.80 -23.02
N SER A 260 20.39 17.84 -22.86
CA SER A 260 21.47 17.63 -23.81
C SER A 260 20.96 17.27 -25.21
N SER A 261 19.89 16.46 -25.31
CA SER A 261 19.24 16.16 -26.59
C SER A 261 18.64 17.41 -27.24
N ILE A 262 17.98 18.27 -26.47
CA ILE A 262 17.46 19.55 -26.99
C ILE A 262 18.59 20.40 -27.56
N ASP A 263 19.71 20.53 -26.85
CA ASP A 263 20.83 21.38 -27.29
C ASP A 263 21.55 20.80 -28.52
N GLN A 264 21.64 19.48 -28.64
CA GLN A 264 22.10 18.81 -29.86
C GLN A 264 21.19 19.12 -31.06
N ILE A 265 19.87 19.07 -30.89
CA ILE A 265 18.91 19.37 -31.95
C ILE A 265 19.02 20.84 -32.39
N LYS A 266 19.20 21.79 -31.45
CA LYS A 266 19.44 23.21 -31.77
C LYS A 266 20.69 23.43 -32.62
N GLY A 267 21.71 22.57 -32.46
CA GLY A 267 22.94 22.62 -33.24
C GLY A 267 22.83 22.06 -34.67
N MET A 268 21.70 21.43 -35.02
CA MET A 268 21.50 20.85 -36.36
C MET A 268 21.09 21.93 -37.39
N PRO A 269 21.69 21.97 -38.59
CA PRO A 269 21.29 22.92 -39.63
C PRO A 269 19.85 22.73 -40.14
N TYR A 270 19.37 21.49 -40.19
CA TYR A 270 18.03 21.11 -40.66
C TYR A 270 17.48 19.94 -39.82
N PRO A 271 16.97 20.18 -38.59
CA PRO A 271 16.41 19.12 -37.76
C PRO A 271 15.13 18.55 -38.40
N PRO A 272 14.89 17.23 -38.34
CA PRO A 272 13.63 16.63 -38.77
C PRO A 272 12.40 17.31 -38.14
N PRO A 273 11.29 17.47 -38.89
CA PRO A 273 10.05 18.02 -38.34
C PRO A 273 9.59 17.26 -37.09
N GLY A 274 9.14 17.99 -36.06
CA GLY A 274 8.62 17.41 -34.81
C GLY A 274 9.69 16.96 -33.80
N LEU A 275 10.95 16.78 -34.21
CA LEU A 275 12.01 16.29 -33.32
C LEU A 275 12.23 17.21 -32.11
N MET A 276 12.26 18.53 -32.34
CA MET A 276 12.40 19.52 -31.27
C MET A 276 11.20 19.49 -30.31
N SER A 277 9.99 19.46 -30.85
CA SER A 277 8.75 19.45 -30.06
C SER A 277 8.66 18.21 -29.18
N ASN A 278 9.05 17.04 -29.71
CA ASN A 278 9.10 15.79 -28.95
C ASN A 278 10.13 15.86 -27.83
N ALA A 279 11.35 16.35 -28.11
CA ALA A 279 12.39 16.48 -27.09
C ALA A 279 12.00 17.45 -25.97
N ILE A 280 11.34 18.56 -26.30
CA ILE A 280 10.77 19.50 -25.31
C ILE A 280 9.67 18.81 -24.49
N GLY A 281 8.79 18.04 -25.14
CA GLY A 281 7.73 17.29 -24.46
C GLY A 281 8.27 16.28 -23.44
N GLU A 282 9.29 15.50 -23.82
CA GLU A 282 9.96 14.57 -22.91
C GLU A 282 10.62 15.28 -21.72
N TRP A 283 11.30 16.41 -21.98
CA TRP A 283 11.88 17.23 -20.92
C TRP A 283 10.82 17.75 -19.95
N GLN A 284 9.68 18.25 -20.45
CA GLN A 284 8.57 18.76 -19.64
C GLN A 284 7.92 17.66 -18.80
N LYS A 285 7.79 16.44 -19.33
CA LYS A 285 7.28 15.29 -18.56
C LYS A 285 8.20 14.96 -17.39
N ILE A 286 9.52 14.90 -17.61
CA ILE A 286 10.50 14.63 -16.55
C ILE A 286 10.50 15.75 -15.50
N GLU A 287 10.41 17.01 -15.94
CA GLU A 287 10.28 18.16 -15.04
C GLU A 287 9.01 18.07 -14.17
N ALA A 288 7.86 17.71 -14.76
CA ALA A 288 6.61 17.50 -14.02
C ALA A 288 6.71 16.36 -12.99
N LYS A 289 7.47 15.30 -13.28
CA LYS A 289 7.74 14.23 -12.30
C LYS A 289 8.59 14.72 -11.13
N LEU A 290 9.60 15.55 -11.37
CA LEU A 290 10.38 16.17 -10.30
C LEU A 290 9.52 17.12 -9.44
N ASN A 291 8.67 17.93 -10.07
CA ASN A 291 7.70 18.79 -9.36
C ASN A 291 6.68 17.96 -8.54
N SER A 292 6.35 16.75 -9.01
CA SER A 292 5.50 15.82 -8.26
C SER A 292 6.20 15.35 -6.99
N LEU A 293 7.49 14.96 -7.05
CA LEU A 293 8.27 14.59 -5.86
C LEU A 293 8.40 15.76 -4.88
N ASP A 294 8.58 16.99 -5.36
CA ASP A 294 8.58 18.19 -4.51
C ASP A 294 7.23 18.42 -3.83
N SER A 295 6.13 18.18 -4.54
CA SER A 295 4.78 18.27 -3.99
C SER A 295 4.52 17.21 -2.91
N ILE A 296 5.06 16.00 -3.09
CA ILE A 296 5.02 14.94 -2.08
C ILE A 296 5.84 15.35 -0.85
N ASP A 297 7.09 15.78 -1.02
CA ASP A 297 7.94 16.24 0.09
C ASP A 297 7.27 17.36 0.90
N ALA A 298 6.71 18.37 0.22
CA ALA A 298 6.00 19.47 0.86
C ALA A 298 4.75 19.01 1.61
N THR A 299 4.06 17.98 1.11
CA THR A 299 2.87 17.41 1.75
C THR A 299 3.25 16.60 2.99
N MET A 300 4.26 15.74 2.87
CA MET A 300 4.77 14.92 3.98
C MET A 300 5.36 15.77 5.11
N ALA A 301 6.00 16.90 4.79
CA ALA A 301 6.55 17.84 5.77
C ALA A 301 5.51 18.46 6.72
N LYS A 302 4.21 18.39 6.38
CA LYS A 302 3.13 18.84 7.28
C LYS A 302 2.93 17.92 8.50
N GLY A 303 3.52 16.71 8.50
CA GLY A 303 3.34 15.71 9.55
C GLY A 303 1.96 15.06 9.52
N ASP A 304 1.75 13.95 10.23
CA ASP A 304 0.45 13.21 10.25
C ASP A 304 -0.06 12.83 8.84
N ARG A 305 0.89 12.51 7.94
CA ARG A 305 0.62 11.97 6.61
C ARG A 305 1.31 10.62 6.43
N GLN A 306 0.72 9.76 5.61
CA GLN A 306 1.32 8.48 5.20
C GLN A 306 1.36 8.38 3.67
N LEU A 307 2.55 8.14 3.09
CA LEU A 307 2.74 7.94 1.66
C LEU A 307 2.52 6.47 1.28
N LEU A 308 1.30 6.11 0.94
CA LEU A 308 0.87 4.72 0.74
C LEU A 308 1.24 4.18 -0.64
N THR A 309 1.40 5.04 -1.64
CA THR A 309 1.84 4.65 -2.98
C THR A 309 2.83 5.67 -3.53
N LEU A 310 3.90 5.20 -4.16
CA LEU A 310 4.81 6.00 -4.98
C LEU A 310 5.21 5.21 -6.23
N ASP A 311 4.83 5.72 -7.40
CA ASP A 311 5.21 5.15 -8.68
C ASP A 311 5.59 6.27 -9.66
N THR A 312 6.88 6.35 -9.97
CA THR A 312 7.51 7.31 -10.88
C THR A 312 7.60 6.80 -12.33
N SER A 313 7.21 5.54 -12.55
CA SER A 313 7.15 4.91 -13.87
C SER A 313 5.96 5.42 -14.69
N GLY A 314 6.04 5.28 -16.01
CA GLY A 314 5.04 5.81 -16.93
C GLY A 314 5.29 7.27 -17.28
N GLU A 315 4.25 7.99 -17.68
CA GLU A 315 4.32 9.39 -18.13
C GLU A 315 4.27 10.36 -16.94
N ARG A 316 3.59 9.98 -15.85
CA ARG A 316 3.36 10.83 -14.67
C ARG A 316 3.55 10.07 -13.36
N VAL A 317 3.98 10.80 -12.31
CA VAL A 317 4.04 10.24 -10.96
C VAL A 317 2.62 9.94 -10.48
N LYS A 318 2.46 8.75 -9.90
CA LYS A 318 1.28 8.31 -9.17
C LYS A 318 1.60 8.27 -7.67
N ALA A 319 0.68 8.73 -6.85
CA ALA A 319 0.84 8.75 -5.40
C ALA A 319 -0.51 8.58 -4.68
N ALA A 320 -0.47 7.93 -3.52
CA ALA A 320 -1.58 7.88 -2.59
C ALA A 320 -1.08 8.41 -1.25
N ILE A 321 -1.69 9.48 -0.73
CA ILE A 321 -1.29 10.09 0.54
C ILE A 321 -2.50 10.17 1.47
N ALA A 322 -2.35 9.61 2.66
CA ALA A 322 -3.31 9.75 3.74
C ALA A 322 -3.02 10.98 4.58
N VAL A 323 -4.08 11.64 5.06
CA VAL A 323 -4.08 12.51 6.23
C VAL A 323 -4.65 11.70 7.40
N GLY A 324 -3.96 11.69 8.54
CA GLY A 324 -4.24 10.77 9.64
C GLY A 324 -3.62 9.38 9.44
N ASN A 325 -3.87 8.47 10.38
CA ASN A 325 -3.30 7.12 10.37
C ASN A 325 -4.32 6.08 9.90
N VAL A 326 -4.15 5.58 8.67
CA VAL A 326 -5.06 4.57 8.09
C VAL A 326 -5.05 3.26 8.85
N ASP A 327 -3.95 2.91 9.53
CA ASP A 327 -3.77 1.64 10.25
C ASP A 327 -4.57 1.53 11.54
N THR A 328 -5.07 2.67 12.04
CA THR A 328 -5.74 2.77 13.36
C THR A 328 -7.06 3.54 13.30
N ALA A 329 -7.38 4.12 12.15
CA ALA A 329 -8.61 4.87 11.96
C ALA A 329 -9.78 3.90 11.85
N LYS A 330 -10.82 4.12 12.66
CA LYS A 330 -12.06 3.34 12.54
C LYS A 330 -12.83 3.71 11.27
N HIS A 331 -12.72 4.95 10.82
CA HIS A 331 -13.31 5.43 9.57
C HIS A 331 -12.22 5.86 8.60
N VAL A 332 -12.18 5.25 7.43
CA VAL A 332 -11.21 5.58 6.38
C VAL A 332 -11.97 6.01 5.13
N ALA A 333 -11.64 7.19 4.60
CA ALA A 333 -12.14 7.66 3.31
C ALA A 333 -11.05 7.51 2.25
N VAL A 334 -11.37 6.97 1.07
CA VAL A 334 -10.47 6.93 -0.08
C VAL A 334 -11.05 7.75 -1.21
N PHE A 335 -10.41 8.89 -1.49
CA PHE A 335 -10.80 9.84 -2.52
C PHE A 335 -10.05 9.59 -3.83
N THR A 336 -10.82 9.28 -4.88
CA THR A 336 -10.35 9.10 -6.25
C THR A 336 -10.74 10.32 -7.10
N PRO A 337 -9.79 11.19 -7.45
CA PRO A 337 -10.06 12.40 -8.21
C PRO A 337 -10.25 12.09 -9.71
N GLY A 338 -10.76 13.09 -10.42
CA GLY A 338 -11.11 12.96 -11.83
C GLY A 338 -10.05 13.42 -12.82
N PHE A 339 -10.56 13.75 -14.01
CA PHE A 339 -9.81 14.12 -15.21
C PHE A 339 -8.76 15.21 -14.95
N THR A 340 -7.60 15.13 -15.60
CA THR A 340 -6.44 16.02 -15.42
C THR A 340 -5.79 16.09 -14.03
N SER A 341 -6.23 15.31 -13.04
CA SER A 341 -5.60 15.31 -11.71
C SER A 341 -4.19 14.73 -11.78
N THR A 342 -3.20 15.50 -11.32
CA THR A 342 -1.79 15.06 -11.29
C THR A 342 -1.15 15.45 -9.96
N VAL A 343 -0.13 14.70 -9.54
CA VAL A 343 0.53 14.91 -8.24
C VAL A 343 1.14 16.31 -8.13
N ASP A 344 1.82 16.78 -9.18
CA ASP A 344 2.45 18.11 -9.25
C ASP A 344 1.45 19.29 -9.19
N ARG A 345 0.22 19.12 -9.67
CA ARG A 345 -0.76 20.22 -9.77
C ARG A 345 -1.86 20.16 -8.74
N SER A 346 -2.31 18.96 -8.37
CA SER A 346 -3.56 18.76 -7.62
C SER A 346 -3.33 18.35 -6.17
N LEU A 347 -2.23 17.66 -5.85
CA LEU A 347 -2.00 17.05 -4.54
C LEU A 347 -2.12 18.06 -3.38
N LYS A 348 -1.56 19.26 -3.54
CA LYS A 348 -1.59 20.30 -2.50
C LYS A 348 -3.03 20.72 -2.14
N GLY A 349 -3.89 20.85 -3.15
CA GLY A 349 -5.30 21.19 -2.95
C GLY A 349 -6.03 20.05 -2.25
N TYR A 350 -5.90 18.85 -2.80
CA TYR A 350 -6.57 17.66 -2.26
C TYR A 350 -6.11 17.26 -0.86
N ASP A 351 -4.84 17.45 -0.49
CA ASP A 351 -4.41 17.27 0.91
C ASP A 351 -5.13 18.25 1.85
N SER A 352 -5.36 19.49 1.40
CA SER A 352 -6.11 20.48 2.18
C SER A 352 -7.59 20.11 2.26
N ASP A 353 -8.19 19.63 1.16
CA ASP A 353 -9.58 19.18 1.12
C ASP A 353 -9.81 17.94 2.00
N MET A 354 -8.91 16.95 1.95
CA MET A 354 -8.97 15.75 2.79
C MET A 354 -8.71 16.06 4.26
N GLN A 355 -7.87 17.06 4.58
CA GLN A 355 -7.72 17.55 5.95
C GLN A 355 -9.02 18.19 6.47
N ASN A 356 -9.72 18.96 5.63
CA ASN A 356 -11.01 19.57 5.98
C ASN A 356 -12.08 18.48 6.17
N LEU A 357 -12.16 17.53 5.24
CA LEU A 357 -13.02 16.36 5.34
C LEU A 357 -12.77 15.58 6.64
N LEU A 358 -11.51 15.22 6.93
CA LEU A 358 -11.13 14.54 8.17
C LEU A 358 -11.60 15.33 9.40
N THR A 359 -11.34 16.63 9.44
CA THR A 359 -11.72 17.49 10.58
C THR A 359 -13.23 17.48 10.80
N GLN A 360 -14.00 17.63 9.72
CA GLN A 360 -15.46 17.66 9.80
C GLN A 360 -16.03 16.27 10.15
N SER A 361 -15.54 15.19 9.53
CA SER A 361 -15.93 13.82 9.84
C SER A 361 -15.60 13.45 11.28
N GLN A 362 -14.44 13.85 11.78
CA GLN A 362 -14.05 13.61 13.17
C GLN A 362 -14.97 14.35 14.15
N GLY A 363 -15.37 15.58 13.81
CA GLY A 363 -16.37 16.33 14.58
C GLY A 363 -17.71 15.61 14.64
N ILE A 364 -18.20 15.12 13.50
CA ILE A 364 -19.45 14.35 13.42
C ILE A 364 -19.34 13.05 14.20
N SER A 365 -18.25 12.29 14.02
CA SER A 365 -18.02 11.03 14.75
C SER A 365 -17.97 11.24 16.26
N ASN A 366 -17.35 12.35 16.72
CA ASN A 366 -17.27 12.67 18.14
C ASN A 366 -18.61 13.06 18.78
N ILE A 367 -19.48 13.76 18.05
CA ILE A 367 -20.73 14.31 18.59
C ILE A 367 -21.89 13.33 18.40
N TYR A 368 -21.98 12.70 17.24
CA TYR A 368 -23.13 11.88 16.83
C TYR A 368 -22.77 10.41 16.57
N GLY A 369 -21.48 10.13 16.36
CA GLY A 369 -20.91 8.82 16.03
C GLY A 369 -20.48 7.98 17.23
N ASP A 370 -19.56 7.08 16.94
CA ASP A 370 -18.94 6.16 17.90
C ASP A 370 -17.61 6.70 18.45
N ARG A 371 -17.28 7.97 18.14
CA ARG A 371 -16.02 8.63 18.51
C ARG A 371 -14.77 7.94 17.92
N GLY A 372 -14.95 7.18 16.86
CA GLY A 372 -13.88 6.57 16.09
C GLY A 372 -12.95 7.61 15.45
N SER A 373 -11.67 7.28 15.37
CA SER A 373 -10.66 8.04 14.63
C SER A 373 -10.96 8.01 13.12
N VAL A 374 -10.67 9.12 12.44
CA VAL A 374 -10.88 9.26 10.99
C VAL A 374 -9.53 9.44 10.28
N ALA A 375 -9.36 8.79 9.13
CA ALA A 375 -8.30 9.07 8.16
C ALA A 375 -8.89 9.28 6.76
N ALA A 376 -8.22 10.05 5.93
CA ALA A 376 -8.66 10.33 4.56
C ALA A 376 -7.49 10.25 3.57
N VAL A 377 -7.65 9.51 2.48
CA VAL A 377 -6.62 9.25 1.48
C VAL A 377 -6.96 9.99 0.19
N THR A 378 -6.02 10.79 -0.31
CA THR A 378 -6.03 11.21 -1.72
C THR A 378 -5.32 10.15 -2.56
N TRP A 379 -6.04 9.48 -3.45
CA TRP A 379 -5.50 8.39 -4.28
C TRP A 379 -5.36 8.81 -5.75
N ILE A 380 -4.16 9.21 -6.17
CA ILE A 380 -3.79 9.48 -7.57
C ILE A 380 -2.99 8.27 -8.09
N GLY A 381 -3.64 7.10 -8.12
CA GLY A 381 -2.97 5.81 -8.38
C GLY A 381 -2.91 5.36 -9.84
N TYR A 382 -3.48 6.14 -10.77
CA TYR A 382 -3.47 5.85 -12.20
C TYR A 382 -3.31 7.13 -13.03
N GLU A 383 -2.92 6.96 -14.28
CA GLU A 383 -2.76 8.07 -15.22
C GLU A 383 -4.13 8.51 -15.76
N ALA A 384 -4.82 9.36 -15.01
CA ALA A 384 -6.11 9.92 -15.42
C ALA A 384 -5.99 10.60 -16.81
N PRO A 385 -6.96 10.43 -17.72
CA PRO A 385 -6.84 10.92 -19.08
C PRO A 385 -6.69 12.46 -19.14
N GLN A 386 -6.02 12.95 -20.18
CA GLN A 386 -5.78 14.38 -20.43
C GLN A 386 -6.73 14.91 -21.51
N THR A 387 -6.93 16.23 -21.57
CA THR A 387 -7.87 16.87 -22.50
C THR A 387 -7.57 16.54 -23.98
N SER A 388 -6.31 16.29 -24.31
CA SER A 388 -5.87 15.81 -25.63
C SER A 388 -6.45 14.44 -26.01
N ASP A 389 -6.69 13.58 -25.02
CA ASP A 389 -7.08 12.18 -25.21
C ASP A 389 -8.59 12.04 -25.45
N VAL A 390 -9.38 13.00 -24.97
CA VAL A 390 -10.85 13.06 -25.15
C VAL A 390 -11.25 13.78 -26.44
N LEU A 391 -10.39 14.65 -26.99
CA LEU A 391 -10.64 15.39 -28.22
C LEU A 391 -10.30 14.59 -29.50
N ASN A 392 -9.74 13.38 -29.36
CA ASN A 392 -9.42 12.50 -30.49
C ASN A 392 -10.33 11.26 -30.49
N PRO A 393 -11.30 11.16 -31.43
CA PRO A 393 -12.24 10.04 -31.50
C PRO A 393 -11.56 8.66 -31.63
N ASP A 394 -10.38 8.59 -32.24
CA ASP A 394 -9.62 7.34 -32.39
C ASP A 394 -8.90 6.90 -31.09
N LEU A 395 -8.67 7.83 -30.14
CA LEU A 395 -8.17 7.53 -28.78
C LEU A 395 -9.30 7.26 -27.78
N SER A 396 -10.55 7.60 -28.12
CA SER A 396 -11.72 7.37 -27.26
C SER A 396 -11.97 5.88 -26.97
N VAL A 397 -11.54 4.99 -27.87
CA VAL A 397 -11.56 3.52 -27.68
C VAL A 397 -10.57 3.05 -26.59
N GLY A 398 -9.56 3.87 -26.26
CA GLY A 398 -8.60 3.62 -25.18
C GLY A 398 -9.05 4.11 -23.81
N ASN A 399 -10.12 4.91 -23.73
CA ASN A 399 -10.49 5.65 -22.53
C ASN A 399 -11.09 4.73 -21.44
N ASP A 400 -12.04 3.85 -21.78
CA ASP A 400 -12.55 2.82 -20.85
C ASP A 400 -11.42 1.95 -20.28
N ASN A 401 -10.37 1.73 -21.07
CA ASN A 401 -9.23 0.92 -20.65
C ASN A 401 -8.46 1.57 -19.50
N LEU A 402 -8.35 2.90 -19.45
CA LEU A 402 -7.69 3.61 -18.36
C LEU A 402 -8.51 3.56 -17.06
N ALA A 403 -9.83 3.78 -17.12
CA ALA A 403 -10.70 3.62 -15.96
C ALA A 403 -10.68 2.17 -15.44
N LYS A 404 -10.67 1.17 -16.33
CA LYS A 404 -10.56 -0.25 -15.95
C LYS A 404 -9.19 -0.62 -15.37
N ILE A 405 -8.10 -0.05 -15.88
CA ILE A 405 -6.76 -0.20 -15.28
C ILE A 405 -6.72 0.45 -13.89
N GLY A 406 -7.23 1.68 -13.77
CA GLY A 406 -7.34 2.39 -12.51
C GLY A 406 -8.19 1.61 -11.51
N ALA A 407 -9.31 1.04 -11.96
CA ALA A 407 -10.23 0.30 -11.11
C ALA A 407 -9.59 -0.95 -10.50
N ARG A 408 -8.82 -1.73 -11.28
CA ARG A 408 -8.07 -2.89 -10.74
C ARG A 408 -7.04 -2.48 -9.68
N LYS A 409 -6.38 -1.33 -9.87
CA LYS A 409 -5.44 -0.81 -8.87
C LYS A 409 -6.14 -0.27 -7.63
N LEU A 410 -7.28 0.39 -7.81
CA LEU A 410 -8.09 0.91 -6.71
C LEU A 410 -8.70 -0.23 -5.89
N ASP A 411 -9.19 -1.27 -6.55
CA ASP A 411 -9.68 -2.52 -5.93
C ASP A 411 -8.62 -3.13 -5.00
N GLY A 412 -7.42 -3.41 -5.52
CA GLY A 412 -6.31 -3.90 -4.70
C GLY A 412 -5.90 -2.97 -3.56
N PHE A 413 -5.95 -1.65 -3.76
CA PHE A 413 -5.67 -0.66 -2.72
C PHE A 413 -6.72 -0.68 -1.59
N LEU A 414 -8.01 -0.74 -1.94
CA LEU A 414 -9.11 -0.82 -0.98
C LEU A 414 -9.07 -2.13 -0.20
N ASP A 415 -8.86 -3.25 -0.90
CA ASP A 415 -8.65 -4.56 -0.31
C ASP A 415 -7.44 -4.58 0.63
N GLY A 416 -6.37 -3.87 0.30
CA GLY A 416 -5.19 -3.75 1.15
C GLY A 416 -5.45 -3.07 2.49
N ILE A 417 -6.30 -2.04 2.52
CA ILE A 417 -6.71 -1.41 3.78
C ILE A 417 -7.55 -2.40 4.60
N GLY A 418 -8.53 -3.06 3.98
CA GLY A 418 -9.37 -4.05 4.67
C GLY A 418 -8.58 -5.25 5.22
N ALA A 419 -7.72 -5.85 4.39
CA ALA A 419 -6.93 -7.02 4.74
C ALA A 419 -6.04 -6.78 5.97
N TYR A 420 -5.43 -5.60 6.08
CA TYR A 420 -4.62 -5.25 7.23
C TYR A 420 -5.48 -5.10 8.50
N HIS A 421 -6.63 -4.42 8.41
CA HIS A 421 -7.57 -4.29 9.54
C HIS A 421 -8.10 -5.64 10.02
N ASP A 422 -8.46 -6.53 9.10
CA ASP A 422 -8.97 -7.88 9.41
C ASP A 422 -7.93 -8.71 10.17
N ILE A 423 -6.68 -8.73 9.69
CA ILE A 423 -5.58 -9.44 10.36
C ILE A 423 -5.27 -8.87 11.74
N GLN A 424 -5.40 -7.56 11.93
CA GLN A 424 -5.24 -6.91 13.23
C GLN A 424 -6.50 -6.98 14.09
N ASN A 425 -7.58 -7.58 13.60
CA ASN A 425 -8.89 -7.65 14.23
C ASN A 425 -9.40 -6.26 14.69
N GLN A 426 -9.21 -5.25 13.83
CA GLN A 426 -9.65 -3.89 14.05
C GLN A 426 -10.91 -3.57 13.25
N PRO A 427 -11.91 -2.88 13.84
CA PRO A 427 -13.08 -2.46 13.10
C PRO A 427 -12.70 -1.44 12.02
N LEU A 428 -13.30 -1.58 10.84
CA LEU A 428 -13.12 -0.68 9.71
C LEU A 428 -14.48 -0.27 9.15
N HIS A 429 -14.66 1.04 8.96
CA HIS A 429 -15.69 1.63 8.14
C HIS A 429 -15.02 2.35 6.96
N LEU A 430 -15.03 1.71 5.79
CA LEU A 430 -14.34 2.21 4.59
C LEU A 430 -15.33 2.90 3.65
N THR A 431 -15.07 4.16 3.32
CA THR A 431 -15.89 4.95 2.39
C THR A 431 -15.10 5.28 1.12
N ALA A 432 -15.65 4.94 -0.04
CA ALA A 432 -15.08 5.31 -1.34
C ALA A 432 -15.68 6.64 -1.83
N LEU A 433 -14.84 7.60 -2.17
CA LEU A 433 -15.24 8.92 -2.67
C LEU A 433 -14.75 9.10 -4.11
N GLY A 434 -15.65 9.22 -5.08
CA GLY A 434 -15.31 9.31 -6.50
C GLY A 434 -15.75 10.62 -7.13
N HIS A 435 -14.81 11.42 -7.64
CA HIS A 435 -15.12 12.69 -8.34
C HIS A 435 -14.98 12.55 -9.85
N SER A 436 -15.96 13.07 -10.60
CA SER A 436 -15.83 13.21 -12.06
C SER A 436 -15.41 11.88 -12.71
N TYR A 437 -14.37 11.84 -13.55
CA TYR A 437 -13.87 10.59 -14.13
C TYR A 437 -13.41 9.55 -13.07
N GLY A 438 -12.98 9.98 -11.88
CA GLY A 438 -12.63 9.10 -10.77
C GLY A 438 -13.84 8.35 -10.20
N SER A 439 -15.06 8.89 -10.37
CA SER A 439 -16.29 8.15 -10.03
C SER A 439 -16.52 6.95 -10.94
N LEU A 440 -16.15 7.03 -12.22
CA LEU A 440 -16.21 5.88 -13.15
C LEU A 440 -15.22 4.80 -12.72
N THR A 441 -13.97 5.19 -12.43
CA THR A 441 -12.95 4.28 -11.88
C THR A 441 -13.42 3.62 -10.58
N THR A 442 -14.03 4.40 -9.68
CA THR A 442 -14.58 3.92 -8.42
C THR A 442 -15.75 2.95 -8.67
N GLY A 443 -16.69 3.30 -9.54
CA GLY A 443 -17.83 2.45 -9.91
C GLY A 443 -17.40 1.10 -10.46
N ILE A 444 -16.41 1.06 -11.37
CA ILE A 444 -15.86 -0.18 -11.90
C ILE A 444 -15.17 -1.01 -10.81
N ALA A 445 -14.41 -0.38 -9.91
CA ALA A 445 -13.74 -1.08 -8.81
C ALA A 445 -14.76 -1.73 -7.87
N LEU A 446 -15.85 -1.02 -7.55
CA LEU A 446 -16.91 -1.50 -6.67
C LEU A 446 -17.77 -2.64 -7.27
N GLN A 447 -17.57 -3.02 -8.53
CA GLN A 447 -18.15 -4.26 -9.08
C GLN A 447 -17.38 -5.51 -8.60
N GLN A 448 -16.17 -5.34 -8.07
CA GLN A 448 -15.42 -6.36 -7.36
C GLN A 448 -15.80 -6.40 -5.87
N ALA A 449 -15.49 -7.51 -5.20
CA ALA A 449 -15.82 -7.66 -3.79
C ALA A 449 -14.79 -6.92 -2.95
N THR A 450 -15.11 -5.68 -2.57
CA THR A 450 -14.23 -4.81 -1.78
C THR A 450 -14.72 -4.71 -0.32
N PRO A 451 -13.88 -4.28 0.63
CA PRO A 451 -14.30 -3.99 2.01
C PRO A 451 -15.05 -2.64 2.16
N VAL A 452 -15.49 -2.03 1.06
CA VAL A 452 -16.17 -0.72 1.08
C VAL A 452 -17.58 -0.86 1.66
N HIS A 453 -17.87 -0.02 2.65
CA HIS A 453 -19.16 0.04 3.34
C HIS A 453 -20.09 1.07 2.71
N ASP A 454 -19.53 2.22 2.31
CA ASP A 454 -20.28 3.34 1.74
C ASP A 454 -19.54 3.94 0.54
N ALA A 455 -20.28 4.45 -0.43
CA ALA A 455 -19.71 5.14 -1.59
C ALA A 455 -20.42 6.47 -1.85
N VAL A 456 -19.66 7.54 -2.06
CA VAL A 456 -20.18 8.84 -2.49
C VAL A 456 -19.55 9.21 -3.83
N VAL A 457 -20.38 9.43 -4.85
CA VAL A 457 -19.93 9.85 -6.18
C VAL A 457 -20.46 11.23 -6.50
N PHE A 458 -19.60 12.10 -7.02
CA PHE A 458 -19.97 13.51 -7.18
C PHE A 458 -19.39 14.10 -8.46
N GLY A 459 -20.20 14.91 -9.16
CA GLY A 459 -19.89 15.37 -10.51
C GLY A 459 -19.62 14.24 -11.51
N SER A 460 -20.11 13.03 -11.22
CA SER A 460 -19.92 11.81 -12.01
C SER A 460 -20.54 11.88 -13.41
N PRO A 461 -19.86 11.42 -14.48
CA PRO A 461 -20.49 11.16 -15.78
C PRO A 461 -21.22 9.80 -15.84
N GLY A 462 -21.02 8.93 -14.85
CA GLY A 462 -21.52 7.55 -14.81
C GLY A 462 -20.58 6.61 -14.04
N LEU A 463 -21.04 5.38 -13.78
CA LEU A 463 -20.37 4.39 -12.90
C LEU A 463 -20.04 3.05 -13.59
N ASP A 464 -20.23 2.94 -14.91
CA ASP A 464 -20.13 1.68 -15.69
C ASP A 464 -21.04 0.55 -15.17
N MET A 465 -22.12 0.90 -14.46
CA MET A 465 -23.12 -0.05 -13.96
C MET A 465 -24.35 -0.09 -14.88
N GLN A 466 -24.94 -1.27 -15.04
CA GLN A 466 -26.25 -1.44 -15.66
C GLN A 466 -27.35 -1.31 -14.60
N THR A 467 -27.12 -1.92 -13.44
CA THR A 467 -27.99 -1.84 -12.27
C THR A 467 -27.18 -1.54 -11.02
N PRO A 468 -27.76 -0.92 -9.98
CA PRO A 468 -27.01 -0.63 -8.75
C PRO A 468 -26.56 -1.87 -7.99
N SER A 469 -27.24 -3.01 -8.18
CA SER A 469 -26.80 -4.29 -7.63
C SER A 469 -25.51 -4.81 -8.25
N ASP A 470 -25.05 -4.21 -9.37
CA ASP A 470 -23.73 -4.49 -9.93
C ASP A 470 -22.62 -3.97 -9.01
N LEU A 471 -22.90 -2.91 -8.24
CA LEU A 471 -21.99 -2.39 -7.23
C LEU A 471 -22.15 -3.20 -5.95
N LYS A 472 -21.08 -3.86 -5.50
CA LYS A 472 -21.04 -4.72 -4.30
C LYS A 472 -20.90 -3.91 -3.01
N VAL A 473 -21.64 -2.80 -2.94
CA VAL A 473 -21.79 -1.98 -1.74
C VAL A 473 -23.14 -2.33 -1.10
N PRO A 474 -23.26 -2.36 0.25
CA PRO A 474 -24.52 -2.60 0.92
C PRO A 474 -25.69 -1.75 0.37
N GLN A 475 -26.88 -2.34 0.28
CA GLN A 475 -28.05 -1.64 -0.24
C GLN A 475 -28.36 -0.39 0.59
N GLY A 476 -28.50 0.77 -0.06
CA GLY A 476 -28.77 2.06 0.60
C GLY A 476 -27.51 2.80 1.07
N HIS A 477 -26.32 2.32 0.71
CA HIS A 477 -25.03 2.91 1.08
C HIS A 477 -24.26 3.50 -0.13
N ILE A 478 -24.99 3.86 -1.20
CA ILE A 478 -24.44 4.53 -2.37
C ILE A 478 -25.12 5.88 -2.50
N PHE A 479 -24.33 6.95 -2.52
CA PHE A 479 -24.79 8.33 -2.52
C PHE A 479 -24.26 9.08 -3.75
N SER A 480 -25.05 10.04 -4.25
CA SER A 480 -24.63 10.87 -5.38
C SER A 480 -24.86 12.37 -5.15
N GLU A 481 -23.95 13.21 -5.64
CA GLU A 481 -24.05 14.67 -5.55
C GLU A 481 -23.82 15.35 -6.89
N TRP A 482 -24.72 16.25 -7.26
CA TRP A 482 -24.64 17.04 -8.50
C TRP A 482 -24.98 18.50 -8.25
N SER A 483 -24.12 19.40 -8.72
CA SER A 483 -24.28 20.86 -8.68
C SER A 483 -24.94 21.39 -9.96
N ASP A 484 -25.80 22.40 -9.84
CA ASP A 484 -26.69 22.91 -10.90
C ASP A 484 -25.99 23.39 -12.19
N ARG A 485 -24.74 23.87 -12.10
CA ARG A 485 -23.95 24.34 -13.26
C ARG A 485 -22.87 23.36 -13.70
N ASP A 486 -22.80 22.18 -13.11
CA ASP A 486 -21.86 21.14 -13.51
C ASP A 486 -22.36 20.44 -14.79
N PRO A 487 -21.63 20.53 -15.92
CA PRO A 487 -22.04 19.89 -17.16
C PRO A 487 -21.75 18.38 -17.17
N VAL A 488 -20.86 17.87 -16.31
CA VAL A 488 -20.33 16.50 -16.40
C VAL A 488 -21.41 15.44 -16.18
N PRO A 489 -22.33 15.57 -15.21
CA PRO A 489 -23.44 14.64 -15.03
C PRO A 489 -24.38 14.44 -16.21
N ARG A 490 -24.34 15.35 -17.20
CA ARG A 490 -25.12 15.26 -18.44
C ARG A 490 -24.31 14.74 -19.62
N LEU A 491 -23.02 14.43 -19.44
CA LEU A 491 -22.19 13.87 -20.49
C LEU A 491 -22.54 12.40 -20.70
N ASP A 492 -23.20 12.10 -21.81
CA ASP A 492 -23.42 10.73 -22.29
C ASP A 492 -22.66 10.53 -23.61
N ILE A 493 -21.44 10.00 -23.52
CA ILE A 493 -20.62 9.67 -24.69
C ILE A 493 -21.01 8.26 -25.15
N ALA A 494 -22.01 8.17 -26.01
CA ALA A 494 -22.44 6.91 -26.63
C ALA A 494 -22.74 5.76 -25.64
N HIS A 495 -23.23 6.08 -24.43
CA HIS A 495 -23.48 5.13 -23.34
C HIS A 495 -22.23 4.46 -22.71
N ASN A 496 -21.01 4.96 -22.99
CA ASN A 496 -19.77 4.38 -22.46
C ASN A 496 -19.58 4.52 -20.95
N PHE A 497 -20.33 5.40 -20.27
CA PHE A 497 -20.19 5.61 -18.82
C PHE A 497 -21.23 4.84 -17.99
N GLY A 498 -22.08 4.04 -18.64
CA GLY A 498 -23.15 3.29 -17.98
C GLY A 498 -24.31 4.18 -17.50
N THR A 499 -25.11 3.64 -16.58
CA THR A 499 -26.30 4.33 -16.07
C THR A 499 -25.92 5.51 -15.18
N SER A 500 -26.58 6.66 -15.37
CA SER A 500 -26.41 7.85 -14.55
C SER A 500 -26.81 7.60 -13.09
N PRO A 501 -26.01 8.03 -12.09
CA PRO A 501 -26.34 7.86 -10.67
C PRO A 501 -27.30 8.93 -10.13
N TYR A 502 -27.87 9.80 -10.98
CA TYR A 502 -28.72 10.92 -10.57
C TYR A 502 -30.16 10.73 -11.02
N GLN A 503 -31.10 11.20 -10.21
CA GLN A 503 -32.52 11.20 -10.57
C GLN A 503 -32.83 12.35 -11.54
N GLY A 504 -33.67 12.09 -12.54
CA GLY A 504 -34.19 13.13 -13.44
C GLY A 504 -33.26 13.56 -14.59
N ILE A 505 -32.07 12.97 -14.71
CA ILE A 505 -31.28 12.98 -15.95
C ILE A 505 -31.73 11.76 -16.78
N SER A 506 -31.98 11.91 -18.09
CA SER A 506 -32.48 10.82 -18.96
C SER A 506 -31.69 9.52 -18.76
N GLY A 507 -32.37 8.43 -18.39
CA GLY A 507 -31.77 7.13 -18.06
C GLY A 507 -31.55 6.88 -16.55
N GLY A 508 -31.66 7.90 -15.71
CA GLY A 508 -31.48 7.85 -14.25
C GLY A 508 -32.75 7.46 -13.50
N LEU A 509 -32.96 6.16 -13.30
CA LEU A 509 -33.97 5.61 -12.39
C LEU A 509 -33.33 4.50 -11.56
N VAL A 510 -32.48 4.88 -10.62
CA VAL A 510 -31.89 3.92 -9.68
C VAL A 510 -32.30 4.25 -8.26
N ALA A 511 -33.40 3.61 -7.84
CA ALA A 511 -34.02 3.75 -6.52
C ALA A 511 -33.10 3.40 -5.33
N SER A 512 -31.88 2.93 -5.58
CA SER A 512 -30.90 2.51 -4.58
C SER A 512 -29.63 3.37 -4.56
N VAL A 513 -29.55 4.44 -5.35
CA VAL A 513 -28.56 5.51 -5.19
C VAL A 513 -29.27 6.72 -4.58
N GLU A 514 -28.84 7.14 -3.39
CA GLU A 514 -29.43 8.26 -2.67
C GLU A 514 -28.79 9.58 -3.11
N GLN A 515 -29.58 10.45 -3.74
CA GLN A 515 -29.09 11.76 -4.17
C GLN A 515 -29.08 12.74 -3.00
N LEU A 516 -27.92 13.35 -2.74
CA LEU A 516 -27.71 14.33 -1.68
C LEU A 516 -27.70 15.77 -2.24
N SER A 517 -28.05 16.73 -1.39
CA SER A 517 -28.17 18.14 -1.74
C SER A 517 -26.81 18.80 -1.86
N THR A 518 -26.67 19.66 -2.87
CA THR A 518 -25.54 20.57 -3.08
C THR A 518 -25.94 22.03 -2.85
N GLY A 519 -27.18 22.30 -2.42
CA GLY A 519 -27.70 23.65 -2.19
C GLY A 519 -27.44 24.18 -0.78
N ASP A 520 -27.68 25.47 -0.56
CA ASP A 520 -27.56 26.10 0.76
C ASP A 520 -28.39 25.35 1.80
N SER A 521 -27.77 25.01 2.94
CA SER A 521 -28.37 24.14 3.94
C SER A 521 -27.89 24.48 5.35
N THR A 522 -28.47 23.81 6.34
CA THR A 522 -28.00 23.87 7.72
C THR A 522 -27.70 22.45 8.19
N GLY A 523 -26.47 22.21 8.62
CA GLY A 523 -26.08 20.89 9.12
C GLY A 523 -26.67 20.59 10.49
N ALA A 524 -26.54 19.35 10.96
CA ALA A 524 -27.17 18.88 12.20
C ALA A 524 -26.76 19.67 13.46
N GLY A 525 -25.56 20.27 13.45
CA GLY A 525 -25.07 21.14 14.53
C GLY A 525 -25.52 22.60 14.44
N GLY A 526 -26.36 22.96 13.46
CA GLY A 526 -26.83 24.34 13.25
C GLY A 526 -25.87 25.22 12.44
N GLN A 527 -24.76 24.67 11.94
CA GLN A 527 -23.84 25.41 11.07
C GLN A 527 -24.46 25.69 9.69
N SER A 528 -24.24 26.90 9.18
CA SER A 528 -24.63 27.26 7.82
C SER A 528 -23.69 26.59 6.83
N LEU A 529 -24.26 25.94 5.82
CA LEU A 529 -23.55 25.26 4.73
C LEU A 529 -23.89 25.98 3.43
N HIS A 530 -22.88 26.25 2.62
CA HIS A 530 -23.07 26.96 1.35
C HIS A 530 -23.23 26.00 0.18
N ALA A 531 -23.95 26.45 -0.85
CA ALA A 531 -24.15 25.71 -2.08
C ALA A 531 -22.86 25.55 -2.90
N THR A 532 -22.76 24.44 -3.64
CA THR A 532 -21.78 24.25 -4.72
C THR A 532 -22.50 24.34 -6.06
N HIS A 533 -21.86 24.98 -7.04
CA HIS A 533 -22.45 25.22 -8.36
C HIS A 533 -21.63 24.60 -9.49
N GLU A 534 -20.30 24.69 -9.39
CA GLU A 534 -19.36 24.33 -10.44
C GLU A 534 -18.71 22.96 -10.17
N HIS A 535 -18.19 22.35 -11.24
CA HIS A 535 -17.63 21.00 -11.22
C HIS A 535 -16.48 20.79 -10.21
N GLY A 536 -15.73 21.85 -9.89
CA GLY A 536 -14.60 21.80 -8.97
C GLY A 536 -14.93 22.09 -7.50
N GLN A 537 -16.18 22.47 -7.18
CA GLN A 537 -16.54 23.04 -5.87
C GLN A 537 -17.02 22.01 -4.84
N TYR A 538 -17.26 20.75 -5.21
CA TYR A 538 -17.83 19.75 -4.30
C TYR A 538 -17.03 19.55 -2.99
N LEU A 539 -15.71 19.74 -3.05
CA LEU A 539 -14.83 19.59 -1.88
C LEU A 539 -14.66 20.90 -1.08
N ASP A 540 -15.32 21.99 -1.47
CA ASP A 540 -15.19 23.30 -0.82
C ASP A 540 -15.53 23.20 0.67
N ASN A 541 -14.69 23.80 1.50
CA ASN A 541 -14.81 23.71 2.95
C ASN A 541 -16.08 24.38 3.47
N ASN A 542 -16.85 23.68 4.32
CA ASN A 542 -18.17 24.11 4.81
C ASN A 542 -19.25 24.23 3.71
N SER A 543 -19.07 23.54 2.58
CA SER A 543 -20.16 23.35 1.62
C SER A 543 -21.11 22.25 2.09
N THR A 544 -22.35 22.26 1.58
CA THR A 544 -23.30 21.17 1.83
C THR A 544 -22.77 19.84 1.30
N SER A 545 -22.11 19.86 0.15
CA SER A 545 -21.47 18.71 -0.50
C SER A 545 -20.40 18.08 0.41
N GLN A 546 -19.43 18.86 0.89
CA GLN A 546 -18.39 18.35 1.79
C GLN A 546 -18.95 17.86 3.14
N TYR A 547 -19.99 18.52 3.67
CA TYR A 547 -20.65 18.07 4.90
C TYR A 547 -21.35 16.73 4.73
N ASN A 548 -22.00 16.49 3.59
CA ASN A 548 -22.62 15.21 3.27
C ASN A 548 -21.57 14.09 3.21
N MET A 549 -20.48 14.31 2.46
CA MET A 549 -19.34 13.38 2.42
C MET A 549 -18.80 13.10 3.82
N ALA A 550 -18.63 14.14 4.64
CA ALA A 550 -18.13 13.98 6.01
C ALA A 550 -19.08 13.15 6.91
N SER A 551 -20.38 13.34 6.73
CA SER A 551 -21.42 12.60 7.45
C SER A 551 -21.39 11.12 7.10
N VAL A 552 -21.28 10.79 5.80
CA VAL A 552 -21.14 9.40 5.33
C VAL A 552 -19.86 8.79 5.87
N VAL A 553 -18.71 9.46 5.72
CA VAL A 553 -17.40 8.97 6.22
C VAL A 553 -17.44 8.66 7.72
N ALA A 554 -18.10 9.48 8.52
CA ALA A 554 -18.28 9.27 9.96
C ALA A 554 -19.24 8.13 10.34
N GLY A 555 -19.77 7.38 9.36
CA GLY A 555 -20.77 6.33 9.58
C GLY A 555 -22.14 6.89 9.99
N LYS A 556 -22.43 8.13 9.59
CA LYS A 556 -23.68 8.86 9.88
C LYS A 556 -24.33 9.43 8.62
N PRO A 557 -24.63 8.58 7.61
CA PRO A 557 -25.32 9.03 6.41
C PRO A 557 -26.71 9.63 6.71
N ASP A 558 -27.33 9.30 7.85
CA ASP A 558 -28.59 9.87 8.32
C ASP A 558 -28.52 11.38 8.62
N LEU A 559 -27.32 11.93 8.80
CA LEU A 559 -27.10 13.36 9.01
C LEU A 559 -26.86 14.13 7.70
N ALA A 560 -26.69 13.42 6.57
CA ALA A 560 -26.50 14.06 5.28
C ALA A 560 -27.79 14.78 4.84
N VAL A 561 -27.61 15.88 4.13
CA VAL A 561 -28.72 16.67 3.59
C VAL A 561 -29.20 16.04 2.31
N ARG A 562 -30.38 15.43 2.34
CA ARG A 562 -31.01 14.80 1.18
C ARG A 562 -31.40 15.84 0.13
N HIS A 563 -31.26 15.47 -1.14
CA HIS A 563 -31.85 16.25 -2.22
C HIS A 563 -33.37 16.16 -2.11
N VAL A 564 -34.04 17.31 -2.00
CA VAL A 564 -35.49 17.40 -1.97
C VAL A 564 -35.94 17.91 -3.32
N GLN A 565 -36.77 17.14 -4.02
CA GLN A 565 -37.34 17.60 -5.30
C GLN A 565 -38.20 18.85 -5.04
N PRO A 566 -38.31 19.79 -6.00
CA PRO A 566 -38.99 21.07 -5.78
C PRO A 566 -40.45 21.00 -5.25
N TRP A 567 -41.10 19.84 -5.33
CA TRP A 567 -42.46 19.59 -4.85
C TRP A 567 -42.55 18.82 -3.52
N GLU A 568 -41.42 18.40 -2.94
CA GLU A 568 -41.35 17.75 -1.63
C GLU A 568 -41.00 18.76 -0.54
N VAL A 569 -41.66 18.68 0.62
CA VAL A 569 -41.37 19.56 1.76
C VAL A 569 -40.18 18.97 2.51
N PRO A 570 -39.09 19.71 2.78
CA PRO A 570 -37.93 19.19 3.49
C PRO A 570 -38.32 18.68 4.88
N THR A 571 -37.83 17.50 5.25
CA THR A 571 -37.81 17.08 6.66
C THR A 571 -36.54 17.65 7.29
N PRO A 572 -36.63 18.44 8.37
CA PRO A 572 -35.43 18.93 9.04
C PRO A 572 -34.64 17.75 9.62
N PRO A 573 -33.29 17.83 9.66
CA PRO A 573 -32.50 16.81 10.33
C PRO A 573 -32.95 16.64 11.79
N PRO A 574 -32.86 15.43 12.36
CA PRO A 574 -33.30 15.19 13.73
C PRO A 574 -32.53 16.08 14.71
N ALA A 575 -33.26 16.73 15.62
CA ALA A 575 -32.65 17.56 16.65
C ALA A 575 -31.81 16.71 17.63
N PRO A 576 -30.69 17.24 18.17
CA PRO A 576 -29.87 16.53 19.15
C PRO A 576 -30.71 15.97 20.30
N GLY A 577 -30.60 14.66 20.56
CA GLY A 577 -31.29 13.98 21.66
C GLY A 577 -32.68 13.39 21.35
N ARG A 578 -33.12 13.37 20.08
CA ARG A 578 -34.31 12.60 19.66
C ARG A 578 -33.94 11.27 19.01
N PRO A 579 -34.81 10.24 19.07
CA PRO A 579 -34.59 8.97 18.38
C PRO A 579 -34.40 9.19 16.88
N ILE A 580 -33.37 8.56 16.32
CA ILE A 580 -33.09 8.59 14.87
C ILE A 580 -34.15 7.69 14.20
N PRO A 581 -34.92 8.19 13.21
CA PRO A 581 -35.84 7.36 12.45
C PRO A 581 -35.05 6.26 11.74
N ALA A 582 -35.42 5.00 11.97
CA ALA A 582 -34.82 3.89 11.24
C ALA A 582 -35.36 3.85 9.79
N PRO A 583 -34.52 3.48 8.80
CA PRO A 583 -34.99 3.20 7.45
C PRO A 583 -36.01 2.03 7.45
N PRO A 584 -36.82 1.88 6.38
CA PRO A 584 -37.85 0.84 6.31
C PRO A 584 -37.26 -0.55 6.60
N GLY A 585 -37.74 -1.21 7.67
CA GLY A 585 -37.32 -2.57 8.05
C GLY A 585 -36.36 -2.68 9.25
N ARG A 586 -36.07 -1.60 9.99
CA ARG A 586 -35.33 -1.66 11.27
C ARG A 586 -36.08 -0.96 12.39
N ASP A 587 -35.85 -1.39 13.63
CA ASP A 587 -36.37 -0.74 14.83
C ASP A 587 -35.60 0.56 15.15
N PRO A 588 -36.28 1.64 15.59
CA PRO A 588 -35.63 2.88 15.97
C PRO A 588 -34.67 2.68 17.16
N GLN A 589 -33.47 3.23 17.06
CA GLN A 589 -32.47 3.17 18.13
C GLN A 589 -32.85 4.12 19.29
N PRO A 590 -32.73 3.68 20.55
CA PRO A 590 -32.98 4.54 21.71
C PRO A 590 -31.94 5.69 21.76
N PRO A 591 -32.32 6.85 22.31
CA PRO A 591 -31.40 7.98 22.40
C PRO A 591 -30.18 7.63 23.29
N PRO A 592 -28.98 8.11 22.94
CA PRO A 592 -27.81 7.96 23.81
C PRO A 592 -28.04 8.70 25.13
N LEU A 593 -27.69 8.03 26.23
CA LEU A 593 -27.73 8.62 27.57
C LEU A 593 -26.62 9.69 27.71
N PRO A 594 -26.87 10.76 28.49
CA PRO A 594 -26.01 11.94 28.58
C PRO A 594 -24.58 11.68 29.07
#